data_AF-A0A4R3SK15-F1
#
_entry.id   AF-A0A4R3SK15-F1
#
_cell.length_a   1.000
_cell.length_b   1.000
_cell.length_c   1.000
_cell.angle_alpha   90.00
_cell.angle_beta   90.00
_cell.angle_gamma   90.00
#
_symmetry.space_group_name_H-M   'P 1'
#
loop_
_entity.id
_entity.type
_entity.pdbx_description
1 polymer ?
#
loop_
_entity_poly.entity_id
_entity_poly.type
_entity_poly.pdbx_seq_one_letter_code
_entity_poly.pdbx_strand_id
1 'polypeptide(L)'
;MAGFDASKLTLGEIEKVEDISRLSIDQIGEDGVPKARMLSALVYVIKRREDPTFQFDQAREFTQDQALELLGVGDDENEDEELADDVDPTQPAASDEPAPAI
;
A
#
# COMPACT_ATOMS: atom_id res chain seq x y z
N MET A 1 1.65 5.20 5.15
CA MET A 1 1.24 6.09 4.03
C MET A 1 0.36 5.28 3.07
N ALA A 2 -0.54 5.87 2.26
CA ALA A 2 -1.45 5.09 1.42
C ALA A 2 -0.72 4.61 0.15
N GLY A 3 -0.25 3.36 0.17
CA GLY A 3 0.25 2.64 -0.99
C GLY A 3 -0.77 2.63 -2.15
N PHE A 4 -0.30 2.23 -3.33
CA PHE A 4 -1.11 2.11 -4.54
C PHE A 4 -2.50 1.51 -4.26
N ASP A 5 -3.55 2.26 -4.61
CA ASP A 5 -4.94 1.88 -4.37
C ASP A 5 -5.65 1.60 -5.68
N ALA A 6 -5.74 0.31 -6.05
CA ALA A 6 -6.40 -0.16 -7.25
C ALA A 6 -7.90 0.22 -7.31
N SER A 7 -8.55 0.49 -6.17
CA SER A 7 -9.97 0.88 -6.13
C SER A 7 -10.23 2.27 -6.73
N LYS A 8 -9.18 3.08 -6.89
CA LYS A 8 -9.22 4.41 -7.54
C LYS A 8 -9.08 4.33 -9.05
N LEU A 9 -8.89 3.14 -9.61
CA LEU A 9 -8.94 2.92 -11.05
C LEU A 9 -10.38 2.72 -11.49
N THR A 10 -10.74 3.30 -12.62
CA THR A 10 -11.99 2.97 -13.30
C THR A 10 -11.91 1.57 -13.90
N LEU A 11 -13.04 0.93 -14.15
CA LEU A 11 -13.06 -0.42 -14.75
C LEU A 11 -12.34 -0.48 -16.11
N GLY A 12 -12.44 0.57 -16.93
CA GLY A 12 -11.71 0.64 -18.21
C GLY A 12 -10.20 0.78 -18.03
N GLU A 13 -9.75 1.36 -16.93
CA GLU A 13 -8.33 1.45 -16.59
C GLU A 13 -7.80 0.14 -16.04
N ILE A 14 -8.59 -0.56 -15.21
CA ILE A 14 -8.29 -1.92 -14.75
C ILE A 14 -8.17 -2.84 -15.97
N GLU A 15 -9.18 -2.87 -16.84
CA GLU A 15 -9.15 -3.64 -18.08
C GLU A 15 -7.91 -3.32 -18.91
N LYS A 16 -7.53 -2.03 -18.99
CA LYS A 16 -6.35 -1.62 -19.75
C LYS A 16 -5.05 -2.14 -19.15
N VAL A 17 -4.93 -2.10 -17.83
CA VAL A 17 -3.77 -2.64 -17.11
C VAL A 17 -3.66 -4.14 -17.32
N GLU A 18 -4.78 -4.87 -17.23
CA GLU A 18 -4.82 -6.32 -17.43
C GLU A 18 -4.50 -6.72 -18.88
N ASP A 19 -5.04 -6.01 -19.88
CA ASP A 19 -4.75 -6.24 -21.30
C ASP A 19 -3.26 -6.05 -21.63
N ILE A 20 -2.67 -4.99 -21.08
CA ILE A 20 -1.25 -4.69 -21.29
C ILE A 20 -0.37 -5.69 -20.55
N SER A 21 -0.63 -5.92 -19.25
CA SER A 21 0.23 -6.72 -18.37
C SER A 21 0.05 -8.22 -18.57
N ARG A 22 -1.12 -8.66 -19.07
CA ARG A 22 -1.56 -10.07 -19.16
C ARG A 22 -1.64 -10.75 -17.80
N LEU A 23 -1.84 -9.94 -16.76
CA LEU A 23 -1.99 -10.35 -15.38
C LEU A 23 -3.27 -9.70 -14.86
N SER A 24 -3.93 -10.39 -13.94
CA SER A 24 -5.11 -9.86 -13.29
C SER A 24 -4.70 -8.89 -12.17
N ILE A 25 -5.57 -7.93 -11.84
CA ILE A 25 -5.27 -6.85 -10.88
C ILE A 25 -4.99 -7.38 -9.46
N ASP A 26 -5.54 -8.54 -9.11
CA ASP A 26 -5.30 -9.28 -7.86
C ASP A 26 -3.88 -9.82 -7.73
N GLN A 27 -3.17 -9.99 -8.85
CA GLN A 27 -1.78 -10.46 -8.87
C GLN A 27 -0.77 -9.33 -8.62
N ILE A 28 -1.25 -8.10 -8.37
CA ILE A 28 -0.39 -6.97 -8.03
C ILE A 28 0.25 -7.22 -6.67
N GLY A 29 1.58 -7.21 -6.64
CA GLY A 29 2.36 -7.36 -5.40
C GLY A 29 2.74 -8.81 -5.07
N GLU A 30 2.20 -9.81 -5.78
CA GLU A 30 2.61 -11.20 -5.61
C GLU A 30 4.11 -11.41 -5.91
N ASP A 31 4.76 -12.21 -5.07
CA ASP A 31 6.16 -12.58 -5.28
C ASP A 31 6.32 -13.57 -6.43
N GLY A 32 7.39 -13.39 -7.22
CA GLY A 32 7.66 -14.22 -8.41
C GLY A 32 6.88 -13.82 -9.67
N VAL A 33 5.97 -12.85 -9.59
CA VAL A 33 5.26 -12.31 -10.76
C VAL A 33 6.11 -11.23 -11.45
N PRO A 34 6.24 -11.23 -12.80
CA PRO A 34 6.98 -10.20 -13.52
C PRO A 34 6.41 -8.79 -13.34
N LYS A 35 7.05 -7.98 -12.48
CA LYS A 35 6.54 -6.66 -12.06
C LYS A 35 6.73 -5.55 -13.11
N ALA A 36 7.76 -5.62 -13.95
CA ALA A 36 8.11 -4.53 -14.86
C ALA A 36 6.97 -4.15 -15.84
N ARG A 37 6.33 -5.15 -16.45
CA ARG A 37 5.25 -4.90 -17.43
C ARG A 37 3.97 -4.37 -16.76
N MET A 38 3.68 -4.85 -15.56
CA MET A 38 2.59 -4.33 -14.73
C MET A 38 2.84 -2.88 -14.34
N LEU A 39 4.04 -2.57 -13.82
CA LEU A 39 4.43 -1.21 -13.45
C LEU A 39 4.34 -0.25 -14.64
N SER A 40 4.84 -0.63 -15.82
CA SER A 40 4.68 0.19 -17.03
C SER A 40 3.22 0.40 -17.41
N ALA A 41 2.34 -0.59 -17.23
CA ALA A 41 0.92 -0.46 -17.53
C ALA A 41 0.22 0.52 -16.57
N LEU A 42 0.57 0.47 -15.28
CA LEU A 42 0.06 1.38 -14.27
C LEU A 42 0.54 2.82 -14.51
N VAL A 43 1.85 3.01 -14.77
CA VAL A 43 2.42 4.31 -15.14
C VAL A 43 1.71 4.88 -16.36
N TYR A 44 1.46 4.06 -17.39
CA TYR A 44 0.74 4.48 -18.58
C TYR A 44 -0.65 5.01 -18.28
N VAL A 45 -1.44 4.27 -17.49
CA VAL A 45 -2.79 4.70 -17.13
C VAL A 45 -2.77 6.01 -16.33
N ILE A 46 -1.89 6.11 -15.33
CA ILE A 46 -1.76 7.32 -14.50
C ILE A 46 -1.39 8.53 -15.36
N LYS A 47 -0.35 8.40 -16.20
CA LYS A 47 0.10 9.49 -17.06
C LYS A 47 -0.93 9.87 -18.11
N ARG A 48 -1.72 8.92 -18.59
CA ARG A 48 -2.77 9.20 -19.58
C ARG A 48 -3.94 10.03 -19.02
N ARG A 49 -4.14 10.03 -17.70
CA ARG A 49 -5.11 10.93 -17.04
C ARG A 49 -4.67 12.39 -17.14
N GLU A 50 -3.37 12.64 -17.07
CA GLU A 50 -2.76 13.97 -17.19
C GLU A 50 -2.58 14.39 -18.65
N ASP A 51 -2.14 13.45 -19.49
CA ASP A 51 -1.87 13.64 -20.91
C ASP A 51 -2.47 12.50 -21.75
N PRO A 52 -3.62 12.73 -22.41
CA PRO A 52 -4.26 11.73 -23.26
C PRO A 52 -3.40 11.21 -24.42
N THR A 53 -2.35 11.95 -24.81
CA THR A 53 -1.43 11.60 -25.90
C THR A 53 -0.27 10.74 -25.45
N PHE A 54 -0.09 10.55 -24.13
CA PHE A 54 0.94 9.70 -23.57
C PHE A 54 0.85 8.28 -24.12
N GLN A 55 1.99 7.73 -24.54
CA GLN A 55 2.12 6.44 -25.20
C GLN A 55 2.73 5.38 -24.27
N PHE A 56 2.37 4.12 -24.50
CA PHE A 56 2.84 3.03 -23.67
C PHE A 56 4.37 2.82 -23.73
N ASP A 57 5.01 3.11 -24.87
CA ASP A 57 6.47 3.08 -24.98
C ASP A 57 7.15 4.07 -24.01
N GLN A 58 6.56 5.24 -23.78
CA GLN A 58 7.09 6.23 -22.83
C GLN A 58 7.01 5.74 -21.39
N ALA A 59 6.01 4.92 -21.04
CA ALA A 59 5.90 4.31 -19.71
C ALA A 59 7.04 3.31 -19.43
N ARG A 60 7.62 2.70 -20.48
CA ARG A 60 8.74 1.76 -20.35
C ARG A 60 10.09 2.44 -20.17
N GLU A 61 10.15 3.76 -20.34
CA GLU A 61 11.36 4.56 -20.09
C GLU A 61 11.52 4.90 -18.61
N PHE A 62 10.49 4.69 -17.79
CA PHE A 62 10.54 4.89 -16.35
C PHE A 62 11.37 3.78 -15.69
N THR A 63 12.25 4.19 -14.78
CA THR A 63 12.91 3.25 -13.86
C THR A 63 11.89 2.66 -12.88
N GLN A 64 12.24 1.53 -12.27
CA GLN A 64 11.40 0.92 -11.25
C GLN A 64 11.12 1.88 -10.09
N ASP A 65 12.14 2.59 -9.62
CA ASP A 65 12.00 3.54 -8.50
C ASP A 65 11.05 4.69 -8.85
N GLN A 66 11.19 5.29 -10.04
CA GLN A 66 10.27 6.33 -10.51
C GLN A 66 8.84 5.82 -10.65
N ALA A 67 8.65 4.57 -11.10
CA ALA A 67 7.33 3.98 -11.20
C ALA A 67 6.72 3.75 -9.81
N LEU A 68 7.50 3.25 -8.84
CA LEU A 68 7.06 3.03 -7.47
C LEU A 68 6.76 4.34 -6.75
N GLU A 69 7.59 5.36 -6.93
CA GLU A 69 7.36 6.73 -6.43
C GLU A 69 6.05 7.30 -6.98
N LEU A 70 5.82 7.19 -8.29
CA LEU A 70 4.58 7.64 -8.93
C LEU A 70 3.35 6.91 -8.39
N LEU A 71 3.50 5.63 -8.04
CA LEU A 71 2.45 4.79 -7.48
C LEU A 71 2.27 4.98 -5.97
N GLY A 72 3.16 5.72 -5.31
CA GLY A 72 3.18 5.89 -3.85
C GLY A 72 3.55 4.61 -3.10
N VAL A 73 4.34 3.72 -3.71
CA VAL A 73 4.75 2.40 -3.17
C VAL A 73 6.23 2.44 -2.71
N GLY A 74 6.75 3.61 -2.36
CA GLY A 74 8.14 3.82 -1.94
C GLY A 74 8.27 4.19 -0.46
N ASP A 75 9.08 3.41 0.27
CA ASP A 75 9.55 3.51 1.66
C ASP A 75 8.52 3.53 2.81
N ASP A 76 8.17 2.32 3.29
CA ASP A 76 8.01 2.05 4.72
C ASP A 76 9.39 1.64 5.27
N GLU A 77 10.24 2.62 5.62
CA GLU A 77 11.25 2.38 6.65
C GLU A 77 10.51 2.32 7.99
N ASN A 78 10.31 1.10 8.51
CA ASN A 78 10.06 0.73 9.91
C ASN A 78 9.58 1.86 10.87
N GLU A 79 8.28 1.88 11.20
CA GLU A 79 7.80 2.37 12.49
C GLU A 79 6.97 1.24 13.16
N ASP A 80 7.63 0.09 13.40
CA ASP A 80 7.33 -0.71 14.60
C ASP A 80 7.82 0.09 15.82
N GLU A 81 7.19 1.23 16.13
CA GLU A 81 7.22 1.73 17.51
C GLU A 81 6.09 1.03 18.25
N GLU A 82 6.52 0.01 18.98
CA GLU A 82 5.75 -0.78 19.91
C GLU A 82 4.73 0.08 20.66
N LEU A 83 3.49 -0.41 20.63
CA LEU A 83 2.45 -0.10 21.59
C LEU A 83 3.07 -0.07 23.00
N ALA A 84 3.33 1.14 23.52
CA ALA A 84 3.57 1.30 24.94
C ALA A 84 2.26 0.95 25.63
N ASP A 85 2.23 -0.29 26.10
CA ASP A 85 1.17 -0.93 26.86
C ASP A 85 0.67 0.00 27.96
N ASP A 86 -0.66 0.02 28.02
CA ASP A 86 -1.51 0.77 28.91
C ASP A 86 -1.22 0.39 30.38
N VAL A 87 -0.26 1.04 31.03
CA VAL A 87 -0.13 0.95 32.49
C VAL A 87 -1.01 2.03 33.13
N ASP A 88 -2.32 1.78 33.14
CA ASP A 88 -3.30 2.52 33.93
C ASP A 88 -2.90 2.46 35.43
N PRO A 89 -2.51 3.56 36.08
CA PRO A 89 -2.13 3.57 37.49
C PRO A 89 -3.35 3.65 38.43
N THR A 90 -4.57 3.44 37.94
CA THR A 90 -5.80 3.58 38.71
C THR A 90 -6.48 2.24 39.00
N GLN A 91 -5.71 1.27 39.51
CA GLN A 91 -6.30 0.21 40.33
C GLN A 91 -6.35 0.66 41.80
N PRO A 92 -7.55 0.81 42.39
CA PRO A 92 -7.71 1.23 43.77
C PRO A 92 -7.23 0.13 44.71
N ALA A 93 -6.38 0.48 45.68
CA ALA A 93 -6.03 -0.40 46.78
C ALA A 93 -7.32 -0.80 47.52
N ALA A 94 -7.76 -2.03 47.29
CA ALA A 94 -8.88 -2.63 47.96
C ALA A 94 -8.60 -2.62 49.47
N SER A 95 -9.55 -2.03 50.19
CA SER A 95 -9.65 -2.07 51.64
C SER A 95 -9.75 -3.52 52.10
N ASP A 96 -8.77 -3.99 52.87
CA ASP A 96 -8.86 -5.22 53.63
C ASP A 96 -8.60 -4.90 55.11
N GLU A 97 -9.65 -4.44 55.77
CA GLU A 97 -9.92 -4.76 57.17
C GLU A 97 -11.35 -5.32 57.20
N PRO A 98 -11.60 -6.43 57.90
CA PRO A 98 -11.67 -6.36 59.37
C PRO A 98 -11.11 -7.56 60.16
N ALA A 99 -10.75 -7.27 61.42
CA ALA A 99 -10.46 -8.16 62.57
C ALA A 99 -11.55 -9.27 62.81
N PRO A 100 -11.38 -10.34 63.63
CA PRO A 100 -10.87 -10.29 65.02
C PRO A 100 -10.19 -11.54 65.65
N ALA A 101 -9.59 -11.29 66.84
CA ALA A 101 -9.49 -12.08 68.08
C ALA A 101 -8.95 -13.54 68.08
N ILE A 102 -7.85 -13.75 68.84
CA ILE A 102 -7.82 -14.58 70.07
C ILE A 102 -6.88 -13.90 71.09
#